data_AF-I0UUC0-F1
#
_entry.id   AF-I0UUC0-F1
#
_cell.length_a   1.000
_cell.length_b   1.000
_cell.length_c   1.000
_cell.angle_alpha   90.00
_cell.angle_beta   90.00
_cell.angle_gamma   90.00
#
_symmetry.space_group_name_H-M   'P 1'
#
loop_
_entity.id
_entity.type
_entity.pdbx_description
1 polymer ?
#
loop_
_entity_poly.entity_id
_entity_poly.type
_entity_poly.pdbx_seq_one_letter_code
_entity_poly.pdbx_strand_id
1 'polypeptide(L)'
;MSEYSYTITYVPWPLAASSNAGVHPASRLFPGIFTIDRALTDEGPHKGGGTVEVDYEFIDYFFFTPPAYNPLNPKNFRGFSNEGAYDFEDQELFFEYSADSENLYIAAVSDTGDDRVCYVRGRIEPTLKVVWEIRSDDPEFMEFMAAVLDAVRTSLGVTPPHLSEGEMMEVTGTIERVEPIVGASYHTVAGGVVVRFVNVEFVPHHPLTQAASYFAKVVGRGVPSGSVVWSGPRRVVFWEGADDDGDNPLRGKSIPAPVNYAVKRLPVVEGA
;
A
#
# COMPACT_ATOMS: atom_id res chain seq x y z
N MET A 1 -16.91 11.36 -23.30
CA MET A 1 -17.28 10.37 -22.27
C MET A 1 -16.04 9.53 -22.11
N SER A 2 -15.60 9.25 -20.87
CA SER A 2 -14.48 8.36 -20.64
C SER A 2 -14.76 6.99 -21.26
N GLU A 3 -13.71 6.39 -21.79
CA GLU A 3 -13.69 5.01 -22.27
C GLU A 3 -13.67 4.01 -21.11
N TYR A 4 -13.35 4.47 -19.90
CA TYR A 4 -13.18 3.67 -18.71
C TYR A 4 -14.07 4.10 -17.55
N SER A 5 -14.50 3.13 -16.77
CA SER A 5 -15.05 3.31 -15.43
C SER A 5 -14.06 2.79 -14.39
N TYR A 6 -13.90 3.53 -13.31
CA TYR A 6 -12.99 3.19 -12.21
C TYR A 6 -13.78 2.84 -10.96
N THR A 7 -13.50 1.67 -10.39
CA THR A 7 -13.92 1.32 -9.03
C THR A 7 -12.70 1.27 -8.15
N ILE A 8 -12.56 2.23 -7.24
CA ILE A 8 -11.44 2.29 -6.31
C ILE A 8 -11.94 1.96 -4.91
N THR A 9 -11.38 0.92 -4.32
CA THR A 9 -11.71 0.47 -2.97
C THR A 9 -10.55 0.76 -2.02
N TYR A 10 -10.87 1.02 -0.75
CA TYR A 10 -9.88 1.23 0.30
C TYR A 10 -10.09 0.23 1.43
N VAL A 11 -9.06 -0.55 1.74
CA VAL A 11 -9.06 -1.45 2.89
C VAL A 11 -8.12 -0.88 3.97
N PRO A 12 -8.66 -0.37 5.09
CA PRO A 12 -7.84 0.19 6.16
C PRO A 12 -7.06 -0.91 6.86
N TRP A 13 -5.79 -0.65 7.13
CA TRP A 13 -4.97 -1.53 7.95
C TRP A 13 -5.09 -1.17 9.43
N PRO A 14 -4.98 -2.16 10.33
CA PRO A 14 -5.14 -1.93 11.75
C PRO A 14 -4.10 -0.96 12.31
N LEU A 15 -4.54 -0.27 13.35
CA LEU A 15 -3.73 0.62 14.16
C LEU A 15 -3.51 0.02 15.55
N ALA A 16 -2.47 0.50 16.23
CA ALA A 16 -2.36 0.29 17.67
C ALA A 16 -3.42 1.17 18.36
N ALA A 17 -3.98 0.70 19.48
CA ALA A 17 -5.08 1.35 20.22
C ALA A 17 -4.84 2.82 20.65
N SER A 18 -3.63 3.36 20.47
CA SER A 18 -3.24 4.73 20.86
C SER A 18 -3.40 5.79 19.76
N SER A 19 -3.87 5.43 18.55
CA SER A 19 -4.06 6.37 17.45
C SER A 19 -5.43 7.05 17.48
N ASN A 20 -5.47 8.37 17.56
CA ASN A 20 -6.71 9.14 17.48
C ASN A 20 -6.79 9.95 16.19
N ALA A 21 -7.96 9.94 15.56
CA ALA A 21 -8.33 10.87 14.50
C ALA A 21 -8.46 12.29 15.08
N GLY A 22 -7.85 13.27 14.44
CA GLY A 22 -7.98 14.69 14.79
C GLY A 22 -8.92 15.45 13.85
N VAL A 23 -8.93 16.78 14.01
CA VAL A 23 -9.73 17.69 13.17
C VAL A 23 -9.10 17.86 11.78
N HIS A 24 -7.77 17.86 11.69
CA HIS A 24 -7.05 18.07 10.43
C HIS A 24 -7.19 16.86 9.49
N PRO A 25 -7.40 17.03 8.17
CA PRO A 25 -7.55 15.90 7.24
C PRO A 25 -6.38 14.89 7.29
N ALA A 26 -5.14 15.36 7.36
CA ALA A 26 -3.96 14.49 7.48
C ALA A 26 -3.93 13.62 8.76
N SER A 27 -4.66 14.00 9.82
CA SER A 27 -4.77 13.17 11.03
C SER A 27 -5.74 12.00 10.87
N ARG A 28 -6.52 11.98 9.78
CA ARG A 28 -7.43 10.90 9.39
C ARG A 28 -6.85 10.03 8.26
N LEU A 29 -5.60 10.32 7.88
CA LEU A 29 -4.86 9.56 6.88
C LEU A 29 -4.27 8.32 7.55
N PHE A 30 -4.97 7.20 7.41
CA PHE A 30 -4.57 5.93 8.01
C PHE A 30 -3.90 5.02 6.98
N PRO A 31 -2.98 4.13 7.41
CA PRO A 31 -2.40 3.15 6.51
C PRO A 31 -3.44 2.18 5.97
N GLY A 32 -3.27 1.73 4.74
CA GLY A 32 -4.13 0.77 4.07
C GLY A 32 -3.66 0.45 2.66
N ILE A 33 -4.52 -0.22 1.92
CA ILE A 33 -4.33 -0.48 0.49
C ILE A 33 -5.51 0.11 -0.28
N PHE A 34 -5.19 0.79 -1.38
CA PHE A 34 -6.17 1.12 -2.40
C PHE A 34 -6.04 0.11 -3.53
N THR A 35 -7.16 -0.48 -3.94
CA THR A 35 -7.25 -1.34 -5.12
C THR A 35 -8.08 -0.62 -6.17
N ILE A 36 -7.58 -0.61 -7.40
CA ILE A 36 -8.16 0.06 -8.55
C ILE A 36 -8.60 -1.03 -9.53
N ASP A 37 -9.90 -1.08 -9.77
CA ASP A 37 -10.51 -1.92 -10.79
C ASP A 37 -10.95 -1.00 -11.95
N ARG A 38 -10.45 -1.29 -13.14
CA ARG A 38 -10.69 -0.53 -14.36
C ARG A 38 -11.52 -1.39 -15.32
N ALA A 39 -12.63 -0.86 -15.79
CA ALA A 39 -13.48 -1.54 -16.77
C ALA A 39 -13.83 -0.62 -17.94
N LEU A 40 -13.71 -1.13 -19.17
CA LEU A 40 -14.16 -0.46 -20.40
C LEU A 40 -15.68 -0.22 -20.37
N THR A 41 -16.11 0.99 -20.70
CA THR A 41 -17.53 1.40 -20.58
C THR A 41 -18.45 0.79 -21.64
N ASP A 42 -17.89 0.33 -22.78
CA ASP A 42 -18.67 -0.09 -23.96
C ASP A 42 -18.79 -1.61 -24.16
N GLU A 43 -18.27 -2.44 -23.24
CA GLU A 43 -18.51 -3.88 -23.28
C GLU A 43 -19.89 -4.24 -22.70
N GLY A 44 -20.94 -4.09 -23.52
CA GLY A 44 -22.18 -4.82 -23.30
C GLY A 44 -21.91 -6.34 -23.30
N PRO A 45 -22.76 -7.18 -22.65
CA PRO A 45 -22.57 -8.63 -22.63
C PRO A 45 -22.49 -9.16 -24.06
N HIS A 46 -21.31 -9.62 -24.47
CA HIS A 46 -21.07 -10.11 -25.82
C HIS A 46 -21.94 -11.35 -26.07
N LYS A 47 -23.03 -11.18 -26.82
CA LYS A 47 -23.82 -12.28 -27.38
C LYS A 47 -23.05 -12.90 -28.54
N GLY A 48 -22.10 -13.77 -28.23
CA GLY A 48 -21.41 -14.59 -29.22
C GLY A 48 -20.58 -15.64 -28.52
N GLY A 49 -20.93 -16.92 -28.68
CA GLY A 49 -20.26 -18.06 -28.07
C GLY A 49 -18.88 -18.36 -28.67
N GLY A 50 -17.98 -17.39 -28.62
CA GLY A 50 -16.54 -17.60 -28.64
C GLY A 50 -15.99 -17.34 -27.24
N THR A 51 -14.93 -18.03 -26.84
CA THR A 51 -14.16 -17.69 -25.65
C THR A 51 -13.76 -16.22 -25.73
N VAL A 52 -14.47 -15.39 -24.97
CA VAL A 52 -14.06 -14.02 -24.67
C VAL A 52 -12.76 -14.17 -23.89
N GLU A 53 -11.62 -13.91 -24.52
CA GLU A 53 -10.48 -13.38 -23.77
C GLU A 53 -11.01 -12.05 -23.24
N VAL A 54 -11.58 -12.12 -22.04
CA VAL A 54 -11.70 -10.93 -21.20
C VAL A 54 -10.24 -10.64 -20.91
N ASP A 55 -9.66 -9.68 -21.63
CA ASP A 55 -8.44 -9.03 -21.18
C ASP A 55 -8.79 -8.44 -19.82
N TYR A 56 -8.57 -9.22 -18.75
CA TYR A 56 -8.66 -8.73 -17.38
C TYR A 56 -7.52 -7.71 -17.25
N GLU A 57 -7.81 -6.48 -17.67
CA GLU A 57 -6.94 -5.32 -17.60
C GLU A 57 -6.57 -5.07 -16.13
N PHE A 58 -5.28 -5.23 -15.83
CA PHE A 58 -4.54 -4.71 -14.68
C PHE A 58 -5.36 -4.27 -13.45
N ILE A 59 -5.46 -5.16 -12.44
CA ILE A 59 -5.75 -4.69 -11.07
C ILE A 59 -4.51 -3.95 -10.58
N ASP A 60 -4.59 -2.62 -10.62
CA ASP A 60 -3.61 -1.74 -10.02
C ASP A 60 -3.91 -1.55 -8.53
N TYR A 61 -2.85 -1.34 -7.76
CA TYR A 61 -2.98 -1.06 -6.34
C TYR A 61 -1.81 -0.20 -5.89
N PHE A 62 -2.01 0.52 -4.80
CA PHE A 62 -0.89 1.17 -4.13
C PHE A 62 -1.03 1.05 -2.63
N PHE A 63 0.10 0.77 -1.99
CA PHE A 63 0.18 0.82 -0.55
C PHE A 63 0.23 2.25 -0.07
N PHE A 64 -0.63 2.51 0.90
CA PHE A 64 -0.81 3.81 1.47
C PHE A 64 -0.32 3.76 2.91
N THR A 65 0.89 4.28 3.18
CA THR A 65 1.49 4.23 4.53
C THR A 65 2.01 5.60 5.00
N PRO A 66 1.14 6.60 5.18
CA PRO A 66 1.58 7.95 5.51
C PRO A 66 2.33 8.02 6.86
N PRO A 67 3.32 8.93 7.00
CA PRO A 67 4.00 9.17 8.27
C PRO A 67 3.03 9.67 9.34
N ALA A 68 3.45 9.73 10.60
CA ALA A 68 2.60 10.29 11.65
C ALA A 68 2.38 11.78 11.46
N TYR A 69 1.12 12.19 11.40
CA TYR A 69 0.78 13.61 11.37
C TYR A 69 1.05 14.25 12.73
N ASN A 70 1.86 15.31 12.74
CA ASN A 70 2.10 16.14 13.91
C ASN A 70 1.43 17.51 13.72
N PRO A 71 0.34 17.82 14.44
CA PRO A 71 -0.35 19.09 14.29
C PRO A 71 0.48 20.30 14.74
N LEU A 72 1.54 20.10 15.54
CA LEU A 72 2.46 21.16 15.93
C LEU A 72 3.48 21.48 14.83
N ASN A 73 3.67 20.58 13.86
CA ASN A 73 4.58 20.78 12.74
C ASN A 73 4.03 20.15 11.45
N PRO A 74 2.91 20.69 10.93
CA PRO A 74 2.21 20.10 9.81
C PRO A 74 3.03 20.08 8.52
N LYS A 75 3.87 21.10 8.30
CA LYS A 75 4.70 21.22 7.09
C LYS A 75 5.76 20.13 6.95
N ASN A 76 6.07 19.41 8.03
CA ASN A 76 6.98 18.26 8.00
C ASN A 76 6.26 16.96 7.65
N PHE A 77 4.93 16.97 7.53
CA PHE A 77 4.19 15.80 7.07
C PHE A 77 4.37 15.66 5.56
N ARG A 78 5.17 14.67 5.16
CA ARG A 78 5.39 14.29 3.77
C ARG A 78 5.66 12.79 3.65
N GLY A 79 5.03 12.12 2.69
CA GLY A 79 5.25 10.70 2.42
C GLY A 79 4.92 10.31 0.99
N PHE A 80 5.20 9.07 0.63
CA PHE A 80 4.97 8.49 -0.70
C PHE A 80 4.26 7.16 -0.61
N SER A 81 3.57 6.74 -1.68
CA SER A 81 3.19 5.35 -1.86
C SER A 81 4.45 4.48 -1.97
N ASN A 82 4.39 3.27 -1.41
CA ASN A 82 5.54 2.35 -1.42
C ASN A 82 5.67 1.55 -2.73
N GLU A 83 4.57 1.45 -3.47
CA GLU A 83 4.53 0.86 -4.81
C GLU A 83 3.79 1.86 -5.71
N GLY A 84 4.25 1.99 -6.95
CA GLY A 84 3.59 2.82 -7.93
C GLY A 84 2.32 2.13 -8.44
N ALA A 85 1.27 2.93 -8.66
CA ALA A 85 0.20 2.50 -9.55
C ALA A 85 0.62 2.84 -10.98
N TYR A 86 0.16 2.08 -11.96
CA TYR A 86 0.41 2.43 -13.36
C TYR A 86 -0.69 3.36 -13.88
N ASP A 87 -0.33 4.28 -14.76
CA ASP A 87 -1.30 5.02 -15.56
C ASP A 87 -1.63 4.30 -16.87
N PHE A 88 -2.47 4.93 -17.71
CA PHE A 88 -2.91 4.39 -18.99
C PHE A 88 -1.79 4.29 -20.05
N GLU A 89 -0.63 4.89 -19.81
CA GLU A 89 0.56 4.76 -20.66
C GLU A 89 1.61 3.80 -20.05
N ASP A 90 1.21 2.98 -19.07
CA ASP A 90 2.10 2.11 -18.29
C ASP A 90 3.22 2.88 -17.57
N GLN A 91 3.01 4.17 -17.26
CA GLN A 91 3.96 4.93 -16.45
C GLN A 91 3.76 4.63 -14.97
N GLU A 92 4.84 4.34 -14.27
CA GLU A 92 4.81 4.17 -12.81
C GLU A 92 4.56 5.54 -12.13
N LEU A 93 3.42 5.65 -11.45
CA LEU A 93 3.02 6.82 -10.69
C LEU A 93 3.23 6.60 -9.19
N PHE A 94 3.93 7.55 -8.56
CA PHE A 94 3.99 7.64 -7.11
C PHE A 94 3.01 8.69 -6.61
N PHE A 95 2.31 8.37 -5.51
CA PHE A 95 1.45 9.34 -4.85
C PHE A 95 2.19 10.02 -3.71
N GLU A 96 2.38 11.33 -3.83
CA GLU A 96 2.90 12.17 -2.76
C GLU A 96 1.78 12.64 -1.84
N TYR A 97 2.00 12.52 -0.54
CA TYR A 97 1.13 13.08 0.49
C TYR A 97 1.87 14.19 1.22
N SER A 98 1.26 15.36 1.38
CA SER A 98 1.82 16.42 2.21
C SER A 98 0.72 17.23 2.91
N ALA A 99 1.08 18.04 3.91
CA ALA A 99 0.11 18.88 4.61
C ALA A 99 0.67 20.27 4.93
N ASP A 100 -0.24 21.23 5.07
CA ASP A 100 0.02 22.50 5.75
C ASP A 100 -0.82 22.58 7.04
N SER A 101 -0.96 23.77 7.62
CA SER A 101 -1.70 23.95 8.88
C SER A 101 -3.19 23.59 8.81
N GLU A 102 -3.78 23.55 7.62
CA GLU A 102 -5.22 23.36 7.44
C GLU A 102 -5.56 22.23 6.46
N ASN A 103 -4.72 22.01 5.45
CA ASN A 103 -5.04 21.21 4.28
C ASN A 103 -4.14 19.98 4.16
N LEU A 104 -4.70 18.93 3.58
CA LEU A 104 -3.98 17.78 3.06
C LEU A 104 -3.82 17.93 1.54
N TYR A 105 -2.69 17.52 1.02
CA TYR A 105 -2.37 17.51 -0.41
C TYR A 105 -2.05 16.09 -0.85
N ILE A 106 -2.60 15.72 -2.00
CA ILE A 106 -2.31 14.47 -2.71
C ILE A 106 -1.88 14.84 -4.12
N ALA A 107 -0.71 14.37 -4.55
CA ALA A 107 -0.20 14.60 -5.89
C ALA A 107 0.23 13.28 -6.53
N ALA A 108 0.02 13.14 -7.84
CA ALA A 108 0.67 12.10 -8.61
C ALA A 108 1.96 12.68 -9.21
N VAL A 109 3.06 11.97 -8.99
CA VAL A 109 4.38 12.37 -9.42
C VAL A 109 5.06 11.19 -10.13
N SER A 110 5.83 11.49 -11.17
CA SER A 110 6.82 10.55 -11.68
C SER A 110 8.15 10.83 -11.00
N ASP A 111 8.80 9.76 -10.54
CA ASP A 111 10.14 9.79 -9.98
C ASP A 111 11.10 9.17 -11.01
N THR A 112 11.56 9.97 -11.98
CA THR A 112 12.54 9.51 -12.99
C THR A 112 13.99 9.62 -12.52
N GLY A 113 14.22 9.60 -11.20
CA GLY A 113 15.53 9.82 -10.59
C GLY A 113 15.84 11.30 -10.39
N ASP A 114 16.43 11.97 -11.38
CA ASP A 114 16.99 13.32 -11.21
C ASP A 114 15.95 14.45 -11.32
N ASP A 115 14.80 14.22 -11.96
CA ASP A 115 13.71 15.18 -12.11
C ASP A 115 12.40 14.60 -11.60
N ARG A 116 11.82 15.25 -10.59
CA ARG A 116 10.46 14.97 -10.14
C ARG A 116 9.46 15.85 -10.87
N VAL A 117 8.57 15.23 -11.63
CA VAL A 117 7.48 15.91 -12.32
C VAL A 117 6.18 15.66 -11.56
N CYS A 118 5.49 16.74 -11.17
CA CYS A 118 4.14 16.67 -10.61
C CYS A 118 3.13 16.89 -11.73
N TYR A 119 2.37 15.84 -12.05
CA TYR A 119 1.36 15.90 -13.11
C TYR A 119 0.06 16.56 -12.62
N VAL A 120 -0.37 16.20 -11.42
CA VAL A 120 -1.57 16.76 -10.78
C VAL A 120 -1.37 16.90 -9.29
N ARG A 121 -2.12 17.85 -8.70
CA ARG A 121 -2.16 18.07 -7.26
C ARG A 121 -3.54 18.50 -6.81
N GLY A 122 -4.12 17.73 -5.90
CA GLY A 122 -5.36 18.01 -5.22
C GLY A 122 -5.14 18.44 -3.78
N ARG A 123 -5.91 19.44 -3.34
CA ARG A 123 -5.98 19.92 -1.95
C ARG A 123 -7.32 19.49 -1.34
N ILE A 124 -7.26 18.86 -0.17
CA ILE A 124 -8.40 18.46 0.64
C ILE A 124 -8.48 19.40 1.85
N GLU A 125 -9.53 20.20 1.90
CA GLU A 125 -9.84 21.14 2.98
C GLU A 125 -10.31 20.42 4.26
N PRO A 126 -10.33 21.11 5.43
CA PRO A 126 -10.95 20.59 6.65
C PRO A 126 -12.41 20.15 6.47
N THR A 127 -13.13 20.78 5.54
CA THR A 127 -14.52 20.47 5.18
C THR A 127 -14.64 19.23 4.29
N LEU A 128 -13.52 18.58 3.95
CA LEU A 128 -13.39 17.50 2.97
C LEU A 128 -13.74 17.92 1.54
N LYS A 129 -13.84 19.24 1.28
CA LYS A 129 -13.93 19.76 -0.08
C LYS A 129 -12.59 19.54 -0.79
N VAL A 130 -12.68 19.03 -2.02
CA VAL A 130 -11.54 18.85 -2.92
C VAL A 130 -11.41 20.06 -3.83
N VAL A 131 -10.19 20.60 -3.95
CA VAL A 131 -9.82 21.69 -4.85
C VAL A 131 -8.55 21.31 -5.60
N TRP A 132 -8.58 21.37 -6.93
CA TRP A 132 -7.40 21.13 -7.76
C TRP A 132 -6.48 22.35 -7.78
N GLU A 133 -5.19 22.14 -7.56
CA GLU A 133 -4.15 23.19 -7.65
C GLU A 133 -3.33 23.06 -8.93
N ILE A 134 -3.05 21.83 -9.33
CA ILE A 134 -2.39 21.48 -10.59
C ILE A 134 -3.28 20.47 -11.30
N ARG A 135 -3.49 20.69 -12.60
CA ARG A 135 -4.29 19.83 -13.47
C ARG A 135 -3.43 19.43 -14.67
N SER A 136 -3.58 18.18 -15.11
CA SER A 136 -3.09 17.73 -16.41
C SER A 136 -4.02 18.27 -17.49
N ASP A 137 -3.44 18.53 -18.67
CA ASP A 137 -4.21 18.83 -19.88
C ASP A 137 -4.80 17.56 -20.52
N ASP A 138 -4.34 16.38 -20.07
CA ASP A 138 -4.89 15.07 -20.43
C ASP A 138 -6.23 14.83 -19.69
N PRO A 139 -7.37 14.74 -20.40
CA PRO A 139 -8.67 14.51 -19.79
C PRO A 139 -8.82 13.13 -19.13
N GLU A 140 -8.21 12.09 -19.70
CA GLU A 140 -8.30 10.71 -19.19
C GLU A 140 -7.49 10.57 -17.91
N PHE A 141 -6.27 11.13 -17.89
CA PHE A 141 -5.48 11.24 -16.66
C PHE A 141 -6.21 12.02 -15.57
N MET A 142 -6.85 13.13 -15.93
CA MET A 142 -7.60 13.91 -14.96
C MET A 142 -8.80 13.17 -14.39
N GLU A 143 -9.45 12.30 -15.16
CA GLU A 143 -10.57 11.49 -14.68
C GLU A 143 -10.11 10.38 -13.74
N PHE A 144 -9.07 9.64 -14.11
CA PHE A 144 -8.41 8.67 -13.24
C PHE A 144 -8.00 9.32 -11.91
N MET A 145 -7.30 10.44 -11.98
CA MET A 145 -6.83 11.16 -10.80
C MET A 145 -7.97 11.72 -9.95
N ALA A 146 -9.10 12.09 -10.56
CA ALA A 146 -10.29 12.48 -9.83
C ALA A 146 -10.91 11.31 -9.07
N ALA A 147 -10.95 10.13 -9.66
CA ALA A 147 -11.40 8.92 -8.98
C ALA A 147 -10.49 8.59 -7.79
N VAL A 148 -9.16 8.61 -7.98
CA VAL A 148 -8.18 8.36 -6.90
C VAL A 148 -8.36 9.37 -5.76
N LEU A 149 -8.47 10.66 -6.08
CA LEU A 149 -8.60 11.70 -5.06
C LEU A 149 -9.93 11.61 -4.31
N ASP A 150 -11.01 11.21 -5.00
CA ASP A 150 -12.30 10.97 -4.36
C ASP A 150 -12.26 9.76 -3.42
N ALA A 151 -11.57 8.69 -3.81
CA ALA A 151 -11.35 7.51 -2.97
C ALA A 151 -10.53 7.87 -1.72
N VAL A 152 -9.44 8.65 -1.88
CA VAL A 152 -8.66 9.15 -0.74
C VAL A 152 -9.50 10.04 0.17
N ARG A 153 -10.30 10.96 -0.39
CA ARG A 153 -11.22 11.80 0.42
C ARG A 153 -12.20 10.94 1.21
N THR A 154 -12.78 9.92 0.58
CA THR A 154 -13.75 9.03 1.20
C THR A 154 -13.11 8.18 2.29
N SER A 155 -11.86 7.74 2.11
CA SER A 155 -11.12 6.96 3.11
C SER A 155 -10.90 7.71 4.42
N LEU A 156 -10.87 9.05 4.42
CA LEU A 156 -10.75 9.89 5.62
C LEU A 156 -11.93 9.72 6.60
N GLY A 157 -13.06 9.17 6.15
CA GLY A 157 -14.21 8.84 6.98
C GLY A 157 -14.18 7.41 7.56
N VAL A 158 -13.22 6.58 7.15
CA VAL A 158 -13.14 5.18 7.54
C VAL A 158 -12.39 5.05 8.87
N THR A 159 -12.95 4.29 9.81
CA THR A 159 -12.29 3.95 11.07
C THR A 159 -11.54 2.63 10.91
N PRO A 160 -10.20 2.59 11.06
CA PRO A 160 -9.46 1.36 10.96
C PRO A 160 -9.75 0.39 12.10
N PRO A 161 -9.54 -0.92 11.89
CA PRO A 161 -9.53 -1.89 12.98
C PRO A 161 -8.39 -1.57 13.96
N HIS A 162 -8.50 -2.07 15.19
CA HIS A 162 -7.45 -1.92 16.20
C HIS A 162 -6.94 -3.29 16.61
N LEU A 163 -5.64 -3.38 16.87
CA LEU A 163 -5.00 -4.57 17.40
C LEU A 163 -4.40 -4.30 18.77
N SER A 164 -4.58 -5.26 19.67
CA SER A 164 -3.90 -5.36 20.95
C SER A 164 -2.54 -6.03 20.78
N GLU A 165 -1.66 -5.89 21.78
CA GLU A 165 -0.33 -6.51 21.78
C GLU A 165 -0.43 -8.03 21.53
N GLY A 166 0.28 -8.50 20.50
CA GLY A 166 0.32 -9.91 20.12
C GLY A 166 -0.87 -10.43 19.31
N GLU A 167 -1.94 -9.65 19.11
CA GLU A 167 -3.00 -9.99 18.15
C GLU A 167 -2.47 -9.88 16.72
N MET A 168 -3.00 -10.71 15.83
CA MET A 168 -2.66 -10.72 14.42
C MET A 168 -3.93 -10.62 13.59
N MET A 169 -3.91 -9.75 12.58
CA MET A 169 -4.94 -9.65 11.57
C MET A 169 -4.33 -10.01 10.22
N GLU A 170 -4.94 -10.97 9.57
CA GLU A 170 -4.76 -11.23 8.15
C GLU A 170 -5.74 -10.35 7.36
N VAL A 171 -5.23 -9.68 6.34
CA VAL A 171 -6.01 -8.94 5.35
C VAL A 171 -5.85 -9.71 4.04
N THR A 172 -6.86 -10.51 3.68
CA THR A 172 -6.88 -11.32 2.44
C THR A 172 -7.67 -10.66 1.32
N GLY A 173 -7.44 -11.11 0.08
CA GLY A 173 -8.37 -10.89 -1.03
C GLY A 173 -8.36 -9.47 -1.61
N THR A 174 -7.26 -8.74 -1.48
CA THR A 174 -7.17 -7.37 -2.00
C THR A 174 -6.69 -7.28 -3.44
N ILE A 175 -6.08 -8.34 -3.98
CA ILE A 175 -5.54 -8.41 -5.35
C ILE A 175 -5.70 -9.85 -5.85
N GLU A 176 -6.76 -10.14 -6.62
CA GLU A 176 -6.89 -11.42 -7.33
C GLU A 176 -6.21 -11.31 -8.70
N ARG A 177 -4.92 -11.66 -8.79
CA ARG A 177 -4.27 -11.85 -10.10
C ARG A 177 -4.59 -13.25 -10.65
N VAL A 178 -4.59 -13.38 -11.98
CA VAL A 178 -4.84 -14.63 -12.72
C VAL A 178 -3.76 -15.71 -12.45
N GLU A 179 -2.67 -15.37 -11.75
CA GLU A 179 -1.73 -16.33 -11.17
C GLU A 179 -1.76 -16.29 -9.64
N PRO A 180 -1.67 -17.45 -8.95
CA PRO A 180 -1.86 -17.55 -7.52
C PRO A 180 -0.59 -17.17 -6.75
N ILE A 181 -0.11 -15.93 -6.85
CA ILE A 181 0.98 -15.43 -5.99
C ILE A 181 0.81 -13.95 -5.67
N VAL A 182 -0.31 -13.52 -5.08
CA VAL A 182 -0.40 -12.30 -4.24
C VAL A 182 -1.62 -12.47 -3.32
N GLY A 183 -1.62 -11.89 -2.11
CA GLY A 183 -2.91 -11.38 -1.61
C GLY A 183 -3.13 -11.29 -0.10
N ALA A 184 -2.21 -11.78 0.74
CA ALA A 184 -2.34 -11.62 2.19
C ALA A 184 -1.39 -10.55 2.72
N SER A 185 -1.89 -9.66 3.56
CA SER A 185 -1.06 -8.85 4.45
C SER A 185 -1.31 -9.27 5.90
N TYR A 186 -0.24 -9.50 6.67
CA TYR A 186 -0.34 -9.84 8.09
C TYR A 186 0.11 -8.66 8.94
N HIS A 187 -0.74 -8.23 9.85
CA HIS A 187 -0.49 -7.10 10.72
C HIS A 187 -0.57 -7.52 12.19
N THR A 188 0.39 -7.09 13.00
CA THR A 188 0.43 -7.42 14.43
C THR A 188 1.05 -6.29 15.24
N VAL A 189 0.71 -6.21 16.53
CA VAL A 189 1.35 -5.27 17.46
C VAL A 189 2.44 -5.96 18.25
N ALA A 190 3.65 -5.39 18.21
CA ALA A 190 4.85 -5.89 18.87
C ALA A 190 5.56 -4.74 19.58
N GLY A 191 5.57 -4.74 20.92
CA GLY A 191 6.20 -3.67 21.69
C GLY A 191 5.53 -2.31 21.49
N GLY A 192 4.21 -2.29 21.31
CA GLY A 192 3.43 -1.07 21.07
C GLY A 192 3.55 -0.48 19.66
N VAL A 193 4.27 -1.12 18.73
CA VAL A 193 4.31 -0.74 17.31
C VAL A 193 3.57 -1.75 16.45
N VAL A 194 2.85 -1.29 15.43
CA VAL A 194 2.22 -2.19 14.46
C VAL A 194 3.25 -2.58 13.40
N VAL A 195 3.62 -3.86 13.37
CA VAL A 195 4.45 -4.49 12.33
C VAL A 195 3.53 -4.98 11.22
N ARG A 196 3.88 -4.67 9.97
CA ARG A 196 3.09 -5.10 8.81
C ARG A 196 3.96 -5.87 7.83
N PHE A 197 3.49 -7.05 7.46
CA PHE A 197 4.02 -7.86 6.38
C PHE A 197 3.04 -7.76 5.23
N VAL A 198 3.45 -7.12 4.15
CA VAL A 198 2.60 -6.81 2.99
C VAL A 198 3.12 -7.56 1.78
N ASN A 199 2.23 -7.90 0.84
CA ASN A 199 2.52 -8.81 -0.27
C ASN A 199 3.19 -10.09 0.21
N VAL A 200 2.48 -10.84 1.08
CA VAL A 200 2.99 -12.15 1.51
C VAL A 200 2.83 -13.16 0.37
N GLU A 201 3.96 -13.65 -0.10
CA GLU A 201 4.07 -14.54 -1.26
C GLU A 201 4.71 -15.86 -0.87
N PHE A 202 4.21 -16.96 -1.43
CA PHE A 202 4.86 -18.26 -1.28
C PHE A 202 5.93 -18.44 -2.36
N VAL A 203 7.16 -18.71 -1.91
CA VAL A 203 8.32 -18.94 -2.74
C VAL A 203 8.74 -20.41 -2.63
N PRO A 204 8.54 -21.24 -3.67
CA PRO A 204 8.85 -22.67 -3.62
C PRO A 204 10.32 -22.98 -3.33
N HIS A 205 11.23 -22.12 -3.79
CA HIS A 205 12.67 -22.25 -3.56
C HIS A 205 13.35 -20.89 -3.45
N HIS A 206 13.60 -20.43 -2.23
CA HIS A 206 14.32 -19.18 -2.02
C HIS A 206 15.85 -19.42 -1.96
N PRO A 207 16.70 -18.66 -2.69
CA PRO A 207 18.15 -18.91 -2.76
C PRO A 207 18.86 -19.01 -1.41
N LEU A 208 18.44 -18.20 -0.43
CA LEU A 208 19.08 -18.13 0.90
C LEU A 208 18.59 -19.15 1.93
N THR A 209 17.36 -19.66 1.79
CA THR A 209 16.84 -20.71 2.68
C THR A 209 17.00 -22.08 2.06
N GLN A 210 17.24 -22.14 0.74
CA GLN A 210 17.25 -23.36 -0.09
C GLN A 210 16.00 -24.22 0.12
N ALA A 211 14.89 -23.59 0.49
CA ALA A 211 13.67 -24.23 0.95
C ALA A 211 12.44 -23.44 0.52
N ALA A 212 11.29 -24.12 0.50
CA ALA A 212 10.00 -23.48 0.40
C ALA A 212 9.83 -22.48 1.56
N SER A 213 9.52 -21.24 1.23
CA SER A 213 9.50 -20.12 2.16
C SER A 213 8.37 -19.16 1.79
N TYR A 214 8.07 -18.23 2.68
CA TYR A 214 7.32 -17.03 2.35
C TYR A 214 8.25 -15.84 2.25
N PHE A 215 7.89 -14.88 1.41
CA PHE A 215 8.50 -13.56 1.27
C PHE A 215 7.44 -12.49 1.60
N ALA A 216 7.85 -11.38 2.20
CA ALA A 216 7.00 -10.21 2.39
C ALA A 216 7.82 -8.93 2.52
N LYS A 217 7.23 -7.79 2.15
CA LYS A 217 7.75 -6.46 2.53
C LYS A 217 7.32 -6.13 3.96
N VAL A 218 8.23 -5.58 4.75
CA VAL A 218 7.96 -5.04 6.07
C VAL A 218 7.82 -3.54 5.97
N VAL A 219 6.65 -3.01 6.34
CA VAL A 219 6.36 -1.57 6.30
C VAL A 219 5.69 -1.11 7.60
N GLY A 220 5.90 0.14 8.00
CA GLY A 220 5.19 0.70 9.13
C GLY A 220 5.96 1.77 9.91
N ARG A 221 5.28 2.36 10.90
CA ARG A 221 5.87 3.37 11.77
C ARG A 221 6.63 2.72 12.92
N GLY A 222 7.87 3.15 13.17
CA GLY A 222 8.69 2.66 14.27
C GLY A 222 9.28 1.26 14.05
N VAL A 223 9.20 0.74 12.83
CA VAL A 223 9.82 -0.50 12.39
C VAL A 223 10.65 -0.16 11.15
N PRO A 224 11.90 -0.66 11.04
CA PRO A 224 12.66 -0.48 9.81
C PRO A 224 11.92 -1.08 8.61
N SER A 225 11.79 -0.31 7.54
CA SER A 225 11.29 -0.83 6.26
C SER A 225 12.29 -1.84 5.71
N GLY A 226 11.79 -2.90 5.09
CA GLY A 226 12.64 -4.01 4.71
C GLY A 226 11.92 -5.10 3.95
N SER A 227 12.65 -6.17 3.66
CA SER A 227 12.12 -7.43 3.16
C SER A 227 12.35 -8.53 4.19
N VAL A 228 11.44 -9.49 4.28
CA VAL A 228 11.58 -10.65 5.17
C VAL A 228 11.26 -11.93 4.43
N VAL A 229 12.07 -12.96 4.69
CA VAL A 229 11.83 -14.32 4.22
C VAL A 229 11.78 -15.24 5.41
N TRP A 230 10.78 -16.13 5.43
CA TRP A 230 10.69 -17.14 6.47
C TRP A 230 10.14 -18.46 5.96
N SER A 231 10.69 -19.57 6.47
CA SER A 231 10.08 -20.90 6.32
C SER A 231 9.60 -21.46 7.67
N GLY A 232 9.69 -20.65 8.73
CA GLY A 232 9.34 -21.03 10.10
C GLY A 232 10.10 -20.17 11.12
N PRO A 233 9.77 -20.29 12.42
CA PRO A 233 10.21 -19.35 13.45
C PRO A 233 11.73 -19.34 13.73
N ARG A 234 12.48 -20.29 13.16
CA ARG A 234 13.95 -20.39 13.28
C ARG A 234 14.69 -20.15 11.97
N ARG A 235 13.99 -20.10 10.84
CA ARG A 235 14.54 -19.88 9.50
C ARG A 235 13.96 -18.57 8.98
N VAL A 236 14.47 -17.47 9.54
CA VAL A 236 14.04 -16.10 9.21
C VAL A 236 15.25 -15.29 8.79
N VAL A 237 15.08 -14.53 7.72
CA VAL A 237 16.07 -13.65 7.11
C VAL A 237 15.39 -12.30 6.88
N PHE A 238 16.05 -11.20 7.23
CA PHE A 238 15.51 -9.84 7.07
C PHE A 238 16.55 -8.91 6.46
N TRP A 239 16.13 -8.06 5.53
CA TRP A 239 16.94 -7.01 4.93
C TRP A 239 16.32 -5.67 5.25
N GLU A 240 17.13 -4.70 5.67
CA GLU A 240 16.68 -3.33 5.90
C GLU A 240 16.86 -2.54 4.59
N GLY A 241 15.82 -1.85 4.12
CA GLY A 241 15.83 -1.16 2.82
C GLY A 241 14.85 -1.74 1.79
N ALA A 242 14.91 -1.24 0.56
CA ALA A 242 13.93 -1.54 -0.48
C ALA A 242 14.16 -2.88 -1.20
N ASP A 243 15.40 -3.35 -1.28
CA ASP A 243 15.77 -4.41 -2.22
C ASP A 243 16.40 -5.63 -1.53
N ASP A 244 15.94 -6.83 -1.92
CA ASP A 244 16.63 -8.11 -1.64
C ASP A 244 17.83 -8.25 -2.61
N ASP A 245 18.84 -7.40 -2.41
CA ASP A 245 20.06 -7.40 -3.23
C ASP A 245 21.00 -8.57 -2.86
N GLY A 246 20.54 -9.53 -2.04
CA GLY A 246 21.31 -10.72 -1.65
C GLY A 246 22.45 -10.48 -0.65
N ASP A 247 22.91 -9.25 -0.47
CA ASP A 247 24.05 -8.92 0.39
C ASP A 247 23.65 -8.57 1.84
N ASN A 248 24.24 -9.28 2.81
CA ASN A 248 24.20 -8.99 4.26
C ASN A 248 22.84 -9.00 4.99
N PRO A 249 22.01 -10.05 4.86
CA PRO A 249 20.78 -10.13 5.64
C PRO A 249 21.02 -10.29 7.14
N LEU A 250 20.11 -9.72 7.94
CA LEU A 250 20.02 -9.92 9.37
C LEU A 250 19.38 -11.27 9.71
N ARG A 251 19.92 -11.93 10.74
CA ARG A 251 19.45 -13.24 11.22
C ARG A 251 19.39 -13.30 12.74
N GLY A 252 18.50 -14.15 13.26
CA GLY A 252 18.42 -14.44 14.68
C GLY A 252 18.18 -13.18 15.54
N LYS A 253 19.10 -12.89 16.47
CA LYS A 253 18.98 -11.73 17.37
C LYS A 253 19.31 -10.39 16.70
N SER A 254 19.93 -10.41 15.51
CA SER A 254 20.22 -9.18 14.76
C SER A 254 19.00 -8.62 14.04
N ILE A 255 17.95 -9.42 13.82
CA ILE A 255 16.68 -8.95 13.27
C ILE A 255 16.04 -7.97 14.28
N PRO A 256 15.51 -6.82 13.84
CA PRO A 256 14.80 -5.88 14.70
C PRO A 256 13.77 -6.59 15.59
N ALA A 257 13.79 -6.30 16.90
CA ALA A 257 13.03 -7.05 17.89
C ALA A 257 11.51 -7.12 17.59
N PRO A 258 10.84 -6.04 17.13
CA PRO A 258 9.44 -6.09 16.74
C PRO A 258 9.19 -7.07 15.58
N VAL A 259 10.04 -7.05 14.55
CA VAL A 259 9.95 -7.96 13.39
C VAL A 259 10.15 -9.40 13.83
N ASN A 260 11.19 -9.68 14.62
CA ASN A 260 11.49 -11.02 15.11
C ASN A 260 10.39 -11.58 16.03
N TYR A 261 9.71 -10.72 16.79
CA TYR A 261 8.55 -11.11 17.59
C TYR A 261 7.35 -11.43 16.71
N ALA A 262 7.11 -10.60 15.70
CA ALA A 262 5.96 -10.69 14.81
C ALA A 262 6.04 -11.92 13.87
N VAL A 263 7.22 -12.23 13.31
CA VAL A 263 7.40 -13.38 12.40
C VAL A 263 7.05 -14.72 13.05
N LYS A 264 7.18 -14.86 14.38
CA LYS A 264 6.83 -16.10 15.10
C LYS A 264 5.34 -16.44 15.07
N ARG A 265 4.50 -15.53 14.61
CA ARG A 265 3.05 -15.68 14.51
C ARG A 265 2.57 -15.86 13.07
N LEU A 266 3.47 -15.70 12.09
CA LEU A 266 3.15 -15.87 10.68
C LEU A 266 2.95 -17.36 10.33
N PRO A 267 2.30 -17.64 9.19
CA PRO A 267 2.19 -19.00 8.66
C PRO A 267 3.55 -19.70 8.55
N VAL A 268 3.56 -21.02 8.68
CA VAL A 268 4.79 -21.83 8.64
C VAL A 268 4.65 -22.91 7.57
N VAL A 269 5.68 -23.06 6.76
CA VAL A 269 5.82 -24.19 5.84
C VAL A 269 6.70 -25.24 6.51
N GLU A 270 6.08 -26.32 6.97
CA GLU A 270 6.81 -27.44 7.58
C GLU A 270 7.37 -28.38 6.50
N GLY A 271 8.59 -28.90 6.72
CA GLY A 271 9.07 -30.08 5.98
C GLY A 271 9.89 -29.85 4.70
N ALA A 272 10.66 -28.78 4.60
CA ALA A 272 11.75 -28.65 3.62
C ALA A 272 13.12 -28.97 4.24
#